data_AF-S0BE19-F1
#
_entry.id   AF-S0BE19-F1
#
_cell.length_a   1.000
_cell.length_b   1.000
_cell.length_c   1.000
_cell.angle_alpha   90.00
_cell.angle_beta   90.00
_cell.angle_gamma   90.00
#
_symmetry.space_group_name_H-M   'P 1'
#
loop_
_entity.id
_entity.type
_entity.pdbx_description
1 polymer ?
#
loop_
_entity_poly.entity_id
_entity_poly.type
_entity_poly.pdbx_seq_one_letter_code
_entity_poly.pdbx_strand_id
1 'polypeptide(L)'
;MIYCVQRALLRGPPSDMIARMMSSMQQNDGERGDLCCQNPTAPPCDPTEDLCCITTTFQNLQNSGWYWGSISAREARDALLKVSVGTFLVRDSSHPLYMLTLSVKTACGPTNVRIEYSGGRFRLDSSSPGPPHLLSFPDVCSLVQHYVGSGQTQQGKRVESEGPSKPNAKPSPSQPSAKDNAVLLKLMRPLPQAFPSLQHLTRLTINCQIDCIDQLPLPRPLVHYLQDYPFQV
;
A
#
# COMPACT_ATOMS: atom_id res chain seq x y z
N MET A 1 10.43 -34.85 -0.37
CA MET A 1 9.68 -34.63 -1.61
C MET A 1 8.94 -33.31 -1.49
N ILE A 2 9.45 -32.25 -2.10
CA ILE A 2 8.79 -30.94 -2.11
C ILE A 2 7.83 -30.96 -3.30
N TYR A 3 6.53 -30.94 -3.03
CA TYR A 3 5.50 -30.88 -4.06
C TYR A 3 5.57 -29.50 -4.73
N CYS A 4 6.27 -29.44 -5.86
CA CYS A 4 6.25 -28.30 -6.76
C CYS A 4 4.91 -28.29 -7.49
N VAL A 5 3.92 -27.59 -6.94
CA VAL A 5 2.71 -27.28 -7.68
C VAL A 5 3.08 -26.15 -8.65
N GLN A 6 3.44 -26.55 -9.86
CA GLN A 6 3.65 -25.67 -11.01
C GLN A 6 2.33 -24.95 -11.31
N ARG A 7 2.07 -23.83 -10.62
CA ARG A 7 0.97 -22.96 -10.98
C ARG A 7 1.37 -22.29 -12.28
N ALA A 8 0.72 -22.68 -13.37
CA ALA A 8 0.99 -22.20 -14.71
C ALA A 8 1.12 -20.68 -14.72
N LEU A 9 2.20 -20.18 -15.34
CA LEU A 9 2.45 -18.78 -15.65
C LEU A 9 1.37 -18.31 -16.64
N LEU A 10 0.18 -17.99 -16.14
CA LEU A 10 -0.74 -17.16 -16.88
C LEU A 10 -0.19 -15.73 -16.75
N ARG A 11 0.59 -15.33 -17.77
CA ARG A 11 0.85 -13.93 -18.08
C ARG A 11 -0.51 -13.28 -18.30
N GLY A 12 -1.10 -12.78 -17.22
CA GLY A 12 -2.37 -12.07 -17.27
C GLY A 12 -2.24 -10.89 -18.25
N PRO A 13 -3.32 -10.51 -18.93
CA PRO A 13 -3.30 -9.34 -19.79
C PRO A 13 -2.85 -8.10 -18.98
N PRO A 14 -2.26 -7.08 -19.63
CA PRO A 14 -2.05 -5.79 -18.97
C PRO A 14 -3.36 -5.36 -18.31
N SER A 15 -3.28 -4.75 -17.12
CA SER A 15 -4.48 -4.38 -16.35
C SER A 15 -5.49 -3.70 -17.27
N ASP A 16 -6.67 -4.32 -17.39
CA ASP A 16 -7.81 -3.86 -18.20
C ASP A 16 -8.13 -2.39 -17.91
N MET A 17 -7.78 -1.91 -16.71
CA MET A 17 -7.92 -0.53 -16.28
C MET A 17 -6.97 0.43 -17.01
N ILE A 18 -5.71 0.05 -17.24
CA ILE A 18 -4.76 0.85 -18.03
C ILE A 18 -5.22 0.90 -19.48
N ALA A 19 -5.65 -0.23 -20.04
CA ALA A 19 -6.19 -0.28 -21.39
C ALA A 19 -7.43 0.62 -21.54
N ARG A 20 -8.38 0.56 -20.59
CA ARG A 20 -9.58 1.39 -20.59
C ARG A 20 -9.28 2.88 -20.40
N MET A 21 -8.32 3.24 -19.54
CA MET A 21 -7.89 4.62 -19.33
C MET A 21 -7.29 5.20 -20.62
N MET A 22 -6.46 4.42 -21.32
CA MET A 22 -5.85 4.81 -22.59
C MET A 22 -6.87 4.89 -23.73
N SER A 23 -7.84 3.96 -23.79
CA SER A 23 -8.90 3.97 -24.82
C SER A 23 -9.90 5.11 -24.62
N SER A 24 -10.20 5.52 -23.39
CA SER A 24 -11.14 6.62 -23.11
C SER A 24 -10.63 7.99 -23.58
N MET A 25 -9.32 8.15 -23.79
CA MET A 25 -8.72 9.42 -24.23
C MET A 25 -8.62 9.54 -25.76
N GLN A 26 -8.70 8.42 -26.49
CA GLN A 26 -8.70 8.43 -27.97
C GLN A 26 -10.05 8.87 -28.56
N GLN A 27 -11.10 9.03 -27.74
CA GLN A 27 -12.48 9.31 -28.18
C GLN A 27 -12.98 10.74 -27.94
N ASN A 28 -12.18 11.63 -27.32
CA ASN A 28 -12.62 12.99 -27.02
C ASN A 28 -11.99 14.03 -27.96
N ASP A 29 -12.44 14.03 -29.22
CA ASP A 29 -12.40 15.20 -30.10
C ASP A 29 -13.83 15.56 -30.50
N GLY A 30 -14.40 16.56 -29.82
CA GLY A 30 -15.65 17.22 -30.21
C GLY A 30 -16.75 17.22 -29.14
N GLU A 31 -16.91 18.33 -28.43
CA GLU A 31 -18.08 19.23 -28.52
C GLU A 31 -18.14 20.20 -27.33
N ARG A 32 -18.59 21.43 -27.63
CA ARG A 32 -18.65 22.64 -26.81
C ARG A 32 -19.94 22.64 -25.97
N GLY A 33 -19.87 22.99 -24.69
CA GLY A 33 -21.04 23.20 -23.82
C GLY A 33 -20.70 23.94 -22.53
N ASP A 34 -21.59 24.83 -22.11
CA ASP A 34 -21.43 26.00 -21.25
C ASP A 34 -21.80 25.76 -19.77
N LEU A 35 -21.42 26.72 -18.91
CA LEU A 35 -21.91 27.09 -17.55
C LEU A 35 -21.13 26.68 -16.27
N CYS A 36 -20.82 27.74 -15.51
CA CYS A 36 -20.01 27.90 -14.30
C CYS A 36 -20.58 27.30 -12.99
N CYS A 37 -19.68 27.06 -12.02
CA CYS A 37 -19.72 27.65 -10.67
C CYS A 37 -18.30 27.60 -10.04
N GLN A 38 -17.76 28.76 -9.66
CA GLN A 38 -16.46 28.90 -9.01
C GLN A 38 -16.56 28.69 -7.49
N ASN A 39 -15.59 27.96 -6.92
CA ASN A 39 -15.12 28.14 -5.54
C ASN A 39 -13.60 27.84 -5.50
N PRO A 40 -12.74 28.67 -4.87
CA PRO A 40 -11.31 28.62 -5.11
C PRO A 40 -10.53 28.00 -3.94
N THR A 41 -10.24 26.70 -3.92
CA THR A 41 -9.17 26.15 -3.06
C THR A 41 -8.66 24.76 -3.48
N ALA A 42 -7.91 24.69 -4.56
CA ALA A 42 -6.83 23.73 -4.77
C ALA A 42 -6.03 24.19 -6.00
N PRO A 43 -4.69 24.08 -6.03
CA PRO A 43 -3.99 24.21 -7.30
C PRO A 43 -4.61 23.20 -8.28
N PRO A 44 -4.89 23.59 -9.54
CA PRO A 44 -5.32 22.63 -10.54
C PRO A 44 -4.24 21.56 -10.61
N CYS A 45 -4.56 20.32 -10.23
CA CYS A 45 -3.67 19.20 -10.50
C CYS A 45 -3.48 19.15 -12.01
N ASP A 46 -2.24 19.29 -12.48
CA ASP A 46 -1.93 19.10 -13.88
C ASP A 46 -2.27 17.64 -14.21
N PRO A 47 -3.25 17.37 -15.09
CA PRO A 47 -3.64 16.00 -15.44
C PRO A 47 -2.45 15.17 -15.96
N THR A 48 -1.44 15.85 -16.52
CA THR A 48 -0.20 15.25 -17.03
C THR A 48 0.68 14.73 -15.90
N GLU A 49 0.81 15.49 -14.82
CA GLU A 49 1.58 15.11 -13.63
C GLU A 49 0.92 13.92 -12.92
N ASP A 50 -0.42 13.95 -12.79
CA ASP A 50 -1.18 12.85 -12.20
C ASP A 50 -0.98 11.55 -12.98
N LEU A 51 -1.04 11.61 -14.32
CA LEU A 51 -0.82 10.45 -15.16
C LEU A 51 0.58 9.86 -15.01
N CYS A 52 1.61 10.72 -14.93
CA CYS A 52 2.98 10.30 -14.67
C CYS A 52 3.11 9.62 -13.31
N CYS A 53 2.58 10.22 -12.24
CA CYS A 53 2.59 9.67 -10.88
C CYS A 53 1.93 8.28 -10.81
N ILE A 54 0.75 8.15 -11.43
CA ILE A 54 0.02 6.87 -11.49
C ILE A 54 0.83 5.84 -12.26
N THR A 55 1.36 6.20 -13.44
CA THR A 55 2.13 5.29 -14.29
C THR A 55 3.38 4.77 -13.59
N THR A 56 4.16 5.66 -12.98
CA THR A 56 5.36 5.28 -12.20
C THR A 56 4.99 4.40 -11.01
N THR A 57 3.89 4.70 -10.32
CA THR A 57 3.41 3.87 -9.20
C THR A 57 3.09 2.45 -9.67
N PHE A 58 2.38 2.29 -10.79
CA PHE A 58 2.10 0.96 -11.33
C PHE A 58 3.36 0.24 -11.78
N GLN A 59 4.34 0.92 -12.39
CA GLN A 59 5.63 0.31 -12.75
C GLN A 59 6.36 -0.22 -11.51
N ASN A 60 6.38 0.56 -10.43
CA ASN A 60 6.97 0.13 -9.16
C ASN A 60 6.22 -1.07 -8.59
N LEU A 61 4.88 -1.05 -8.60
CA LEU A 61 4.06 -2.19 -8.15
C LEU A 61 4.33 -3.46 -8.97
N GLN A 62 4.50 -3.37 -10.30
CA GLN A 62 4.87 -4.53 -11.11
C GLN A 62 6.25 -5.08 -10.71
N ASN A 63 7.20 -4.18 -10.39
CA ASN A 63 8.56 -4.53 -10.00
C ASN A 63 8.68 -5.04 -8.55
N SER A 64 7.63 -4.91 -7.73
CA SER A 64 7.65 -5.26 -6.31
C SER A 64 7.45 -6.75 -6.05
N GLY A 65 6.81 -7.46 -6.98
CA GLY A 65 6.51 -8.89 -6.87
C GLY A 65 5.39 -9.24 -5.87
N TRP A 66 4.81 -8.26 -5.17
CA TRP A 66 3.68 -8.44 -4.24
C TRP A 66 2.41 -7.68 -4.64
N TYR A 67 2.42 -7.12 -5.84
CA TYR A 67 1.23 -6.70 -6.55
C TYR A 67 0.58 -7.91 -7.24
N TRP A 68 -0.71 -8.16 -6.98
CA TRP A 68 -1.44 -9.32 -7.49
C TRP A 68 -2.37 -8.98 -8.66
N GLY A 69 -2.36 -7.73 -9.14
CA GLY A 69 -3.20 -7.32 -10.26
C GLY A 69 -4.69 -7.42 -9.97
N SER A 70 -5.45 -7.84 -10.98
CA SER A 70 -6.91 -7.83 -11.02
C SER A 70 -7.60 -8.98 -10.29
N ILE A 71 -7.00 -9.50 -9.22
CA ILE A 71 -7.64 -10.51 -8.38
C ILE A 71 -8.81 -9.94 -7.58
N SER A 72 -9.83 -10.78 -7.36
CA SER A 72 -10.99 -10.42 -6.56
C SER A 72 -10.66 -10.33 -5.07
N ALA A 73 -11.51 -9.61 -4.32
CA ALA A 73 -11.45 -9.58 -2.87
C ALA A 73 -11.61 -10.98 -2.24
N ARG A 74 -12.30 -11.92 -2.92
CA ARG A 74 -12.42 -13.31 -2.46
C ARG A 74 -11.09 -14.04 -2.59
N GLU A 75 -10.46 -13.99 -3.76
CA GLU A 75 -9.17 -14.65 -4.01
C GLU A 75 -8.06 -14.12 -3.09
N ALA A 76 -8.04 -12.80 -2.85
CA ALA A 76 -7.11 -12.19 -1.90
C ALA A 76 -7.32 -12.71 -0.47
N ARG A 77 -8.57 -12.80 -0.02
CA ARG A 77 -8.89 -13.37 1.30
C ARG A 77 -8.44 -14.82 1.37
N ASP A 78 -8.74 -15.63 0.37
CA ASP A 78 -8.40 -17.06 0.34
C ASP A 78 -6.88 -17.28 0.38
N ALA A 79 -6.11 -16.47 -0.35
CA ALA A 79 -4.66 -16.48 -0.32
C ALA A 79 -4.11 -16.10 1.07
N LEU A 80 -4.76 -15.15 1.76
CA LEU A 80 -4.35 -14.68 3.08
C LEU A 80 -4.86 -15.54 4.25
N LEU A 81 -5.84 -16.42 4.05
CA LEU A 81 -6.44 -17.19 5.15
C LEU A 81 -5.42 -18.09 5.85
N LYS A 82 -4.57 -18.77 5.07
CA LYS A 82 -3.61 -19.80 5.52
C LYS A 82 -2.20 -19.29 5.78
N VAL A 83 -1.99 -17.98 5.65
CA VAL A 83 -0.69 -17.35 5.97
C VAL A 83 -0.73 -16.66 7.33
N SER A 84 0.45 -16.33 7.83
CA SER A 84 0.64 -15.66 9.11
C SER A 84 0.10 -14.22 9.15
N VAL A 85 -0.20 -13.76 10.35
CA VAL A 85 -0.56 -12.36 10.63
C VAL A 85 0.54 -11.40 10.19
N GLY A 86 0.13 -10.25 9.64
CA GLY A 86 0.99 -9.21 9.07
C GLY A 86 1.40 -9.46 7.62
N THR A 87 1.06 -10.60 7.04
CA THR A 87 1.25 -10.85 5.60
C THR A 87 0.24 -10.03 4.79
N PHE A 88 0.69 -9.36 3.73
CA PHE A 88 -0.15 -8.49 2.91
C PHE A 88 0.12 -8.63 1.41
N LEU A 89 -0.81 -8.13 0.60
CA LEU A 89 -0.65 -7.96 -0.85
C LEU A 89 -1.41 -6.71 -1.31
N VAL A 90 -1.01 -6.14 -2.44
CA VAL A 90 -1.75 -5.07 -3.11
C VAL A 90 -2.39 -5.62 -4.38
N ARG A 91 -3.61 -5.20 -4.67
CA ARG A 91 -4.38 -5.62 -5.84
C ARG A 91 -5.22 -4.47 -6.38
N ASP A 92 -5.79 -4.66 -7.57
CA ASP A 92 -6.81 -3.76 -8.09
C ASP A 92 -8.03 -3.74 -7.16
N SER A 93 -8.59 -2.55 -6.99
CA SER A 93 -9.84 -2.36 -6.26
C SER A 93 -11.02 -2.78 -7.13
N SER A 94 -11.99 -3.45 -6.51
CA SER A 94 -13.27 -3.78 -7.17
C SER A 94 -14.29 -2.64 -7.05
N HIS A 95 -13.95 -1.55 -6.35
CA HIS A 95 -14.83 -0.41 -6.15
C HIS A 95 -14.50 0.70 -7.17
N PRO A 96 -15.49 1.26 -7.89
CA PRO A 96 -15.25 2.21 -8.99
C PRO A 96 -14.51 3.49 -8.61
N LEU A 97 -14.53 3.90 -7.34
CA LEU A 97 -13.90 5.14 -6.88
C LEU A 97 -12.43 4.97 -6.47
N TYR A 98 -11.90 3.75 -6.48
CA TYR A 98 -10.55 3.46 -6.00
C TYR A 98 -9.84 2.57 -7.01
N MET A 99 -8.57 2.84 -7.26
CA MET A 99 -7.75 2.03 -8.17
C MET A 99 -7.18 0.79 -7.47
N LEU A 100 -6.73 0.94 -6.22
CA LEU A 100 -5.96 -0.07 -5.52
C LEU A 100 -6.56 -0.41 -4.15
N THR A 101 -6.28 -1.63 -3.70
CA THR A 101 -6.67 -2.12 -2.37
C THR A 101 -5.53 -2.93 -1.77
N LEU A 102 -5.20 -2.61 -0.52
CA LEU A 102 -4.30 -3.36 0.33
C LEU A 102 -5.09 -4.45 1.06
N SER A 103 -4.72 -5.71 0.84
CA SER A 103 -5.30 -6.85 1.54
C SER A 103 -4.27 -7.37 2.56
N VAL A 104 -4.62 -7.48 3.83
CA VAL A 104 -3.70 -7.86 4.91
C VAL A 104 -4.31 -8.89 5.84
N LYS A 105 -3.53 -9.89 6.26
CA LYS A 105 -3.91 -10.83 7.30
C LYS A 105 -3.74 -10.18 8.68
N THR A 106 -4.83 -9.90 9.35
CA THR A 106 -4.85 -9.45 10.75
C THR A 106 -5.10 -10.61 11.71
N ALA A 107 -5.00 -10.36 13.03
CA ALA A 107 -5.35 -11.34 14.05
C ALA A 107 -6.82 -11.81 13.95
N CYS A 108 -7.71 -10.93 13.48
CA CYS A 108 -9.14 -11.23 13.27
C CYS A 108 -9.41 -11.86 11.89
N GLY A 109 -8.39 -12.03 11.06
CA GLY A 109 -8.51 -12.57 9.70
C GLY A 109 -8.11 -11.58 8.61
N PRO A 110 -8.26 -11.96 7.32
CA PRO A 110 -7.94 -11.09 6.20
C PRO A 110 -8.87 -9.88 6.12
N THR A 111 -8.29 -8.68 6.05
CA THR A 111 -8.97 -7.39 5.95
C THR A 111 -8.54 -6.70 4.67
N ASN A 112 -9.42 -5.86 4.10
CA ASN A 112 -9.14 -5.04 2.92
C ASN A 112 -9.20 -3.56 3.32
N VAL A 113 -8.22 -2.78 2.89
CA VAL A 113 -8.20 -1.34 3.05
C VAL A 113 -7.95 -0.71 1.69
N ARG A 114 -8.81 0.24 1.31
CA ARG A 114 -8.72 0.90 0.01
C ARG A 114 -7.58 1.92 0.04
N ILE A 115 -6.98 2.17 -1.11
CA ILE A 115 -5.93 3.19 -1.27
C ILE A 115 -6.54 4.32 -2.08
N GLU A 116 -6.64 5.48 -1.46
CA GLU A 116 -7.11 6.72 -2.08
C GLU A 116 -5.98 7.40 -2.82
N TYR A 117 -6.31 7.98 -3.97
CA TYR A 117 -5.44 8.85 -4.73
C TYR A 117 -6.08 10.24 -4.80
N SER A 118 -5.35 11.28 -4.38
CA SER A 118 -5.82 12.66 -4.42
C SER A 118 -4.64 13.60 -4.58
N GLY A 119 -4.62 14.37 -5.66
CA GLY A 119 -3.61 15.38 -5.98
C GLY A 119 -2.17 14.87 -5.89
N GLY A 120 -1.82 13.91 -6.75
CA GLY A 120 -0.46 13.36 -6.80
C GLY A 120 -0.04 12.46 -5.63
N ARG A 121 -0.95 12.13 -4.70
CA ARG A 121 -0.59 11.40 -3.46
C ARG A 121 -1.54 10.27 -3.12
N PHE A 122 -0.97 9.21 -2.54
CA PHE A 122 -1.66 8.01 -2.09
C PHE A 122 -1.82 8.00 -0.56
N ARG A 123 -2.99 7.58 -0.07
CA ARG A 123 -3.24 7.36 1.36
C ARG A 123 -4.13 6.13 1.58
N LEU A 124 -4.07 5.54 2.77
CA LEU A 124 -5.04 4.50 3.15
C LEU A 124 -6.38 5.15 3.47
N ASP A 125 -7.47 4.52 3.06
CA ASP A 125 -8.82 4.91 3.45
C ASP A 125 -9.02 4.61 4.95
N SER A 126 -9.40 5.62 5.73
CA SER A 126 -9.82 5.44 7.12
C SER A 126 -11.34 5.48 7.18
N SER A 127 -11.94 4.32 7.47
CA SER A 127 -13.37 4.24 7.75
C SER A 127 -13.76 4.83 9.13
N SER A 128 -12.84 5.47 9.86
CA SER A 128 -13.13 6.16 11.12
C SER A 128 -13.35 7.66 10.88
N PRO A 129 -14.48 8.25 11.31
CA PRO A 129 -14.86 9.65 11.07
C PRO A 129 -14.13 10.69 11.96
N GLY A 130 -12.97 10.35 12.52
CA GLY A 130 -12.09 11.33 13.19
C GLY A 130 -11.09 11.93 12.21
N PRO A 131 -10.18 12.82 12.63
CA PRO A 131 -9.02 13.19 11.83
C PRO A 131 -7.86 12.22 12.15
N PRO A 132 -7.71 11.07 11.48
CA PRO A 132 -6.42 10.42 11.46
C PRO A 132 -5.56 11.26 10.53
N HIS A 133 -4.43 11.78 11.01
CA HIS A 133 -3.38 12.31 10.14
C HIS A 133 -2.76 11.14 9.35
N LEU A 134 -3.54 10.53 8.45
CA LEU A 134 -3.05 9.51 7.56
C LEU A 134 -2.06 10.18 6.64
N LEU A 135 -0.83 9.70 6.75
CA LEU A 135 0.25 10.16 5.90
C LEU A 135 -0.13 9.88 4.44
N SER A 136 0.09 10.88 3.62
CA SER A 136 -0.02 10.76 2.17
C SER A 136 1.37 10.62 1.59
N PHE A 137 1.51 9.78 0.58
CA PHE A 137 2.79 9.38 0.01
C PHE A 137 2.80 9.65 -1.50
N PRO A 138 3.97 9.92 -2.11
CA PRO A 138 4.05 10.14 -3.56
C PRO A 138 3.73 8.86 -4.37
N ASP A 139 3.98 7.69 -3.79
CA ASP A 139 3.71 6.39 -4.43
C ASP A 139 3.30 5.33 -3.38
N VAL A 140 2.74 4.22 -3.88
CA VAL A 140 2.23 3.13 -3.04
C VAL A 140 3.34 2.31 -2.37
N CYS A 141 4.52 2.19 -2.99
CA CYS A 141 5.63 1.44 -2.39
C CYS A 141 6.17 2.18 -1.17
N SER A 142 6.32 3.51 -1.24
CA SER A 142 6.63 4.39 -0.11
C SER A 142 5.59 4.27 1.01
N LEU A 143 4.30 4.26 0.66
CA LEU A 143 3.21 4.05 1.62
C LEU A 143 3.39 2.71 2.34
N VAL A 144 3.55 1.61 1.60
CA VAL A 144 3.71 0.26 2.17
C VAL A 144 4.95 0.19 3.05
N GLN A 145 6.10 0.70 2.58
CA GLN A 145 7.35 0.70 3.32
C GLN A 145 7.23 1.42 4.67
N HIS A 146 6.52 2.55 4.71
CA HIS A 146 6.23 3.24 5.96
C HIS A 146 5.42 2.37 6.94
N TYR A 147 4.37 1.70 6.48
CA TYR A 147 3.56 0.82 7.34
C TYR A 147 4.23 -0.51 7.72
N VAL A 148 5.23 -0.95 6.94
CA VAL A 148 6.10 -2.08 7.30
C VAL A 148 7.10 -1.69 8.39
N GLY A 149 7.74 -0.52 8.27
CA GLY A 149 8.72 -0.04 9.25
C GLY A 149 8.12 0.46 10.57
N SER A 150 6.95 1.10 10.52
CA SER A 150 6.29 1.67 11.71
C SER A 150 5.66 0.62 12.65
N GLY A 151 5.52 -0.63 12.20
CA GLY A 151 4.97 -1.73 12.99
C GLY A 151 5.80 -2.15 14.21
N GLN A 152 7.05 -1.70 14.33
CA GLN A 152 7.94 -2.01 15.46
C GLN A 152 7.89 -0.97 16.60
N THR A 153 7.59 0.30 16.32
CA THR A 153 7.81 1.40 17.29
C THR A 153 6.64 1.65 18.26
N GLN A 154 5.43 1.14 17.98
CA GLN A 154 4.27 1.39 18.84
C GLN A 154 4.03 0.36 19.96
N GLN A 155 4.92 -0.62 20.12
CA GLN A 155 4.80 -1.67 21.14
C GLN A 155 6.01 -1.65 22.09
N GLY A 156 6.29 -0.49 22.70
CA GLY A 156 7.51 -0.33 23.51
C GLY A 156 7.62 0.93 24.35
N LYS A 157 6.50 1.53 24.81
CA LYS A 157 6.54 2.56 25.87
C LYS A 157 5.59 2.21 27.00
N ARG A 158 5.84 1.06 27.63
CA ARG A 158 5.38 0.77 28.99
C ARG A 158 6.40 1.40 29.93
N VAL A 159 6.20 2.65 30.29
CA VAL A 159 6.93 3.24 31.43
C VAL A 159 6.24 2.72 32.67
N GLU A 160 6.80 1.67 33.24
CA GLU A 160 6.66 1.37 34.66
C GLU A 160 7.43 2.45 35.44
N SER A 161 6.74 3.18 36.31
CA SER A 161 7.34 3.84 37.47
C SER A 161 6.33 3.77 38.61
N GLU A 162 6.78 3.14 39.70
CA GLU A 162 6.04 2.80 40.90
C GLU A 162 5.81 4.02 41.83
N GLY A 163 4.56 4.18 42.32
CA GLY A 163 4.07 4.72 43.62
C GLY A 163 4.53 6.08 44.21
N PRO A 164 3.90 6.60 45.30
CA PRO A 164 2.77 6.06 46.10
C PRO A 164 1.67 7.07 46.63
N SER A 165 0.51 6.53 47.05
CA SER A 165 -0.49 7.02 48.08
C SER A 165 -1.61 8.03 47.66
N LYS A 166 -2.89 7.63 47.43
CA LYS A 166 -4.12 7.48 48.32
C LYS A 166 -4.78 8.79 48.82
N PRO A 167 -6.11 8.83 49.19
CA PRO A 167 -7.30 8.04 48.79
C PRO A 167 -8.60 8.89 48.52
N ASN A 168 -9.68 8.28 47.98
CA ASN A 168 -11.06 8.22 48.54
C ASN A 168 -12.22 8.25 47.49
N ALA A 169 -13.30 7.50 47.82
CA ALA A 169 -14.68 7.49 47.29
C ALA A 169 -15.12 6.55 46.11
N LYS A 170 -15.65 5.38 46.55
CA LYS A 170 -16.79 4.54 46.10
C LYS A 170 -16.91 3.96 44.66
N PRO A 171 -17.31 2.67 44.52
CA PRO A 171 -17.45 1.96 43.24
C PRO A 171 -18.88 1.97 42.69
N SER A 172 -19.03 2.17 41.38
CA SER A 172 -20.24 1.81 40.62
C SER A 172 -19.82 1.07 39.33
N PRO A 173 -20.62 0.10 38.85
CA PRO A 173 -20.17 -0.88 37.86
C PRO A 173 -20.13 -0.27 36.46
N SER A 174 -18.94 0.01 35.97
CA SER A 174 -18.73 0.46 34.59
C SER A 174 -18.93 -0.71 33.61
N GLN A 175 -19.94 -0.52 32.78
CA GLN A 175 -20.19 -1.20 31.52
C GLN A 175 -18.90 -1.30 30.67
N PRO A 176 -18.71 -2.38 29.88
CA PRO A 176 -17.56 -2.52 29.01
C PRO A 176 -17.65 -1.49 27.88
N SER A 177 -16.96 -0.36 28.04
CA SER A 177 -16.74 0.63 26.98
C SER A 177 -16.01 -0.04 25.82
N ALA A 178 -16.64 0.05 24.65
CA ALA A 178 -16.19 -0.51 23.38
C ALA A 178 -14.69 -0.30 23.17
N LYS A 179 -13.95 -1.41 23.25
CA LYS A 179 -12.51 -1.44 23.00
C LYS A 179 -12.22 -0.91 21.60
N ASP A 180 -11.24 -0.03 21.55
CA ASP A 180 -10.50 0.46 20.39
C ASP A 180 -10.51 -0.52 19.19
N ASN A 181 -11.44 -0.30 18.27
CA ASN A 181 -11.46 -0.92 16.95
C ASN A 181 -10.56 -0.15 15.95
N ALA A 182 -9.52 0.52 16.46
CA ALA A 182 -8.45 0.99 15.59
C ALA A 182 -7.62 -0.24 15.23
N VAL A 183 -7.96 -0.90 14.12
CA VAL A 183 -7.13 -1.97 13.55
C VAL A 183 -5.78 -1.34 13.24
N LEU A 184 -4.81 -1.47 14.15
CA LEU A 184 -3.45 -1.05 13.90
C LEU A 184 -2.95 -1.89 12.72
N LEU A 185 -2.82 -1.26 11.57
CA LEU A 185 -2.53 -1.91 10.31
C LEU A 185 -1.03 -2.23 10.26
N LYS A 186 -0.63 -3.28 10.99
CA LYS A 186 0.75 -3.73 11.07
C LYS A 186 1.08 -4.60 9.87
N LEU A 187 1.73 -3.99 8.88
CA LEU A 187 2.31 -4.73 7.76
C LEU A 187 3.63 -5.34 8.21
N MET A 188 3.86 -6.60 7.87
CA MET A 188 5.10 -7.29 8.24
C MET A 188 5.84 -7.84 7.05
N ARG A 189 5.13 -8.50 6.13
CA ARG A 189 5.79 -9.11 4.96
C ARG A 189 4.86 -9.15 3.76
N PRO A 190 5.40 -8.90 2.56
CA PRO A 190 4.64 -9.08 1.34
C PRO A 190 4.34 -10.57 1.08
N LEU A 191 3.19 -10.83 0.46
CA LEU A 191 2.86 -12.13 -0.13
C LEU A 191 3.27 -12.08 -1.61
N PRO A 192 4.32 -12.79 -2.02
CA PRO A 192 4.77 -12.78 -3.40
C PRO A 192 3.71 -13.39 -4.33
N GLN A 193 3.42 -12.72 -5.45
CA GLN A 193 2.58 -13.27 -6.51
C GLN A 193 3.34 -14.36 -7.29
N ALA A 194 4.64 -14.14 -7.49
CA ALA A 194 5.57 -15.05 -8.14
C ALA A 194 6.92 -15.02 -7.40
N PHE A 195 7.77 -16.02 -7.66
CA PHE A 195 9.11 -16.03 -7.08
C PHE A 195 9.94 -14.88 -7.68
N PRO A 196 10.46 -13.96 -6.86
CA PRO A 196 11.29 -12.87 -7.34
C PRO A 196 12.61 -13.42 -7.90
N SER A 197 13.17 -12.73 -8.89
CA SER A 197 14.49 -13.08 -9.42
C SER A 197 15.56 -12.85 -8.35
N LEU A 198 16.65 -13.61 -8.41
CA LEU A 198 17.80 -13.39 -7.52
C LEU A 198 18.32 -11.96 -7.63
N GLN A 199 18.31 -11.38 -8.84
CA GLN A 199 18.71 -9.99 -9.08
C GLN A 199 17.85 -9.01 -8.27
N HIS A 200 16.53 -9.22 -8.24
CA HIS A 200 15.61 -8.38 -7.47
C HIS A 200 15.81 -8.56 -5.96
N LEU A 201 15.98 -9.79 -5.50
CA LEU A 201 16.28 -10.07 -4.09
C LEU A 201 17.58 -9.39 -3.62
N THR A 202 18.61 -9.41 -4.46
CA THR A 202 19.86 -8.69 -4.21
C THR A 202 19.63 -7.17 -4.18
N ARG A 203 18.81 -6.62 -5.09
CA ARG A 203 18.43 -5.20 -5.06
C ARG A 203 17.77 -4.81 -3.75
N LEU A 204 16.77 -5.57 -3.29
CA LEU A 204 16.11 -5.31 -2.01
C LEU A 204 17.11 -5.37 -0.83
N THR A 205 17.99 -6.37 -0.84
CA THR A 205 19.01 -6.53 0.20
C THR A 205 19.95 -5.32 0.27
N ILE A 206 20.39 -4.81 -0.88
CA ILE A 206 21.25 -3.62 -0.98
C ILE A 206 20.49 -2.37 -0.50
N ASN A 207 19.27 -2.16 -0.99
CA ASN A 207 18.46 -0.99 -0.64
C ASN A 207 18.08 -0.92 0.86
N CYS A 208 18.07 -2.06 1.55
CA CYS A 208 17.86 -2.13 3.00
C CYS A 208 19.10 -1.70 3.82
N GLN A 209 20.29 -1.72 3.24
CA GLN A 209 21.55 -1.54 3.97
C GLN A 209 22.27 -0.25 3.61
N ILE A 210 21.95 0.36 2.46
CA ILE A 210 22.72 1.43 1.87
C ILE A 210 21.81 2.58 1.50
N ASP A 211 22.07 3.75 2.09
CA ASP A 211 21.29 4.97 1.83
C ASP A 211 21.77 5.73 0.58
N CYS A 212 22.99 5.47 0.10
CA CYS A 212 23.61 6.15 -1.04
C CYS A 212 24.09 5.16 -2.12
N ILE A 213 23.22 4.85 -3.08
CA ILE A 213 23.49 3.88 -4.16
C ILE A 213 24.61 4.36 -5.09
N ASP A 214 24.73 5.67 -5.34
CA ASP A 214 25.69 6.25 -6.30
C ASP A 214 27.17 6.05 -5.92
N GLN A 215 27.45 5.74 -4.66
CA GLN A 215 28.81 5.55 -4.16
C GLN A 215 29.28 4.09 -4.26
N LEU A 216 28.41 3.20 -4.73
CA LEU A 216 28.75 1.78 -4.86
C LEU A 216 29.76 1.56 -5.99
N PRO A 217 30.75 0.67 -5.80
CA PRO A 217 31.71 0.30 -6.85
C PRO A 217 31.07 -0.65 -7.87
N LEU A 218 29.95 -0.23 -8.47
CA LEU A 218 29.17 -1.01 -9.43
C LEU A 218 29.16 -0.32 -10.81
N PRO A 219 29.12 -1.10 -11.91
CA PRO A 219 28.86 -0.56 -13.24
C PRO A 219 27.55 0.24 -13.32
N ARG A 220 27.54 1.31 -14.13
CA ARG A 220 26.37 2.21 -14.30
C ARG A 220 25.03 1.49 -14.57
N PRO A 221 24.95 0.42 -15.39
CA PRO A 221 23.69 -0.29 -15.59
C PRO A 221 23.13 -0.91 -14.31
N LEU A 222 23.99 -1.36 -13.39
CA LEU A 222 23.57 -1.92 -12.10
C LEU A 222 23.14 -0.81 -11.13
N VAL A 223 23.80 0.35 -11.15
CA VAL A 223 23.38 1.52 -10.38
C VAL A 223 21.97 1.96 -10.81
N HIS A 224 21.72 2.08 -12.11
CA HIS A 224 20.39 2.37 -12.64
C HIS A 224 19.36 1.33 -12.22
N TYR A 225 19.68 0.03 -12.33
CA TYR A 225 18.77 -1.04 -11.90
C TYR A 225 18.35 -0.95 -10.42
N LEU A 226 19.26 -0.49 -9.54
CA LEU A 226 18.97 -0.23 -8.13
C LEU A 226 18.09 1.02 -7.97
N GLN A 227 18.37 2.09 -8.71
CA GLN A 227 17.61 3.34 -8.71
C GLN A 227 16.19 3.22 -9.28
N ASP A 228 15.97 2.32 -10.24
CA ASP A 228 14.65 2.06 -10.85
C ASP A 228 13.63 1.51 -9.84
N TYR A 229 14.09 1.02 -8.68
CA TYR A 229 13.23 0.58 -7.59
C TYR A 229 13.94 0.84 -6.25
N PRO A 230 13.85 2.06 -5.70
CA PRO A 230 14.59 2.48 -4.51
C PRO A 230 13.88 2.08 -3.20
N PHE A 231 13.14 0.97 -3.21
CA PHE A 231 12.36 0.51 -2.06
C PHE A 231 12.98 -0.73 -1.43
N GLN A 232 12.60 -0.97 -0.18
CA GLN A 232 13.10 -2.04 0.69
C GLN A 232 12.16 -3.26 0.76
N VAL A 233 10.95 -3.13 0.22
CA VAL A 233 9.85 -4.09 0.35
C VAL A 233 9.46 -4.66 -1.00
#